data_AF-A0A7U9NK28-F1
#
_entry.id   AF-A0A7U9NK28-F1
#
_cell.length_a   1.000
_cell.length_b   1.000
_cell.length_c   1.000
_cell.angle_alpha   90.00
_cell.angle_beta   90.00
_cell.angle_gamma   90.00
#
_symmetry.space_group_name_H-M   'P 1'
#
loop_
_entity.id
_entity.type
_entity.pdbx_description
1 polymer ?
#
loop_
_entity_poly.entity_id
_entity_poly.type
_entity_poly.pdbx_seq_one_letter_code
_entity_poly.pdbx_strand_id
1 'polypeptide(L)' 'MISVNGNDYKELKAAFDEAKTVKGAPTVIIANTTKGYGSSVMENKAGWHHKVPNAEEYAQIMKDLEAGKEAALHE' A
#
# COMPACT_ATOMS: atom_id res chain seq x y z
N MET A 1 -4.27 12.38 15.81
CA MET A 1 -3.53 11.98 14.60
C MET A 1 -3.09 10.55 14.82
N ILE A 2 -3.35 9.68 13.85
CA ILE A 2 -2.98 8.26 13.89
C ILE A 2 -1.96 8.04 12.76
N SER A 3 -0.82 7.40 13.04
CA SER A 3 0.19 7.08 12.02
C SER A 3 0.29 5.56 11.93
N VAL A 4 0.21 5.03 10.71
CA VAL A 4 0.18 3.58 10.46
C VAL A 4 1.00 3.20 9.24
N ASN A 5 1.37 1.93 9.12
CA ASN A 5 1.82 1.36 7.86
C ASN A 5 0.68 1.40 6.85
N GLY A 6 0.86 2.18 5.78
CA GLY A 6 -0.17 2.37 4.75
C GLY A 6 -0.33 1.18 3.80
N ASN A 7 0.57 0.19 3.87
CA ASN A 7 0.47 -1.05 3.10
C ASN A 7 -0.03 -2.24 3.95
N ASP A 8 -0.36 -2.03 5.23
CA ASP A 8 -0.90 -3.05 6.13
C ASP A 8 -2.42 -2.85 6.32
N TYR A 9 -3.20 -3.82 5.86
CA TYR A 9 -4.66 -3.78 5.97
C TYR A 9 -5.16 -3.80 7.43
N LYS A 10 -4.52 -4.60 8.30
CA LYS A 10 -4.92 -4.76 9.70
C LYS A 10 -4.70 -3.45 10.45
N GLU A 11 -3.56 -2.80 10.24
CA GLU A 11 -3.28 -1.47 10.83
C GLU A 11 -4.23 -0.39 10.33
N LEU A 12 -4.48 -0.33 9.01
CA LEU A 12 -5.44 0.62 8.44
C LEU A 12 -6.84 0.42 9.02
N LYS A 13 -7.30 -0.84 9.10
CA LYS A 13 -8.62 -1.16 9.68
C LYS A 13 -8.70 -0.70 11.14
N ALA A 14 -7.67 -0.97 11.94
CA ALA A 14 -7.61 -0.53 13.33
C ALA A 14 -7.66 1.00 13.44
N ALA A 15 -6.89 1.72 12.62
CA ALA A 15 -6.91 3.18 12.58
C ALA A 15 -8.28 3.75 12.18
N PHE A 16 -8.99 3.11 11.24
CA PHE A 16 -10.35 3.51 10.87
C PHE A 16 -11.34 3.26 12.01
N ASP A 17 -11.20 2.14 12.72
CA ASP A 17 -12.07 1.82 13.86
C ASP A 17 -11.82 2.78 15.03
N GLU A 18 -10.57 3.15 15.31
CA GLU A 18 -10.22 4.19 16.28
C GLU A 18 -10.78 5.56 15.86
N ALA A 19 -10.60 5.97 14.61
CA ALA A 19 -11.08 7.26 14.11
C ALA A 19 -12.60 7.43 14.28
N LYS A 20 -13.40 6.35 14.17
CA LYS A 20 -14.86 6.38 14.40
C LYS A 20 -15.21 6.76 15.85
N THR A 21 -14.33 6.48 16.81
CA THR A 21 -14.56 6.77 18.23
C THR A 21 -14.33 8.24 18.59
N VAL A 22 -13.54 8.97 17.80
CA VAL A 22 -13.24 10.39 18.04
C VAL A 22 -14.47 11.25 17.74
N LYS A 23 -14.89 12.08 18.70
CA LYS A 23 -16.01 13.02 18.59
C LYS A 23 -15.56 14.44 18.88
N GLY A 24 -16.23 15.43 18.29
CA GLY A 24 -15.97 16.84 18.54
C GLY A 24 -14.74 17.44 17.81
N ALA A 25 -14.01 16.64 17.04
CA ALA A 25 -12.88 17.08 16.21
C ALA A 25 -12.65 16.13 15.02
N PRO A 26 -12.03 16.59 13.92
CA PRO A 26 -11.61 15.71 12.83
C PRO A 26 -10.44 14.81 13.22
N THR A 27 -10.33 13.65 12.58
CA THR A 27 -9.18 12.75 12.70
C THR A 27 -8.36 12.76 11.41
N VAL A 28 -7.03 12.89 11.57
CA VAL A 28 -6.06 12.71 10.47
C VAL A 28 -5.36 11.36 10.67
N ILE A 29 -5.35 10.55 9.60
CA ILE A 29 -4.58 9.32 9.50
C ILE A 29 -3.42 9.55 8.52
N ILE A 30 -2.19 9.39 9.00
CA ILE A 30 -0.98 9.42 8.19
C ILE A 30 -0.63 7.98 7.80
N ALA A 31 -0.98 7.60 6.57
CA ALA A 31 -0.69 6.29 6.02
C ALA A 31 0.69 6.30 5.35
N ASN A 32 1.67 5.65 5.97
CA ASN A 32 3.03 5.56 5.45
C ASN A 32 3.09 4.48 4.36
N THR A 33 2.92 4.87 3.10
CA THR A 33 2.87 3.97 1.94
C THR A 33 4.20 3.87 1.20
N THR A 34 4.41 2.79 0.44
CA THR A 34 5.51 2.68 -0.53
C THR A 34 4.98 3.03 -1.93
N LYS A 35 5.59 4.00 -2.61
CA LYS A 35 5.17 4.35 -3.97
C LYS A 35 5.45 3.17 -4.91
N GLY A 36 4.41 2.66 -5.60
CA GLY A 36 4.56 1.49 -6.46
C GLY A 36 4.70 0.17 -5.70
N TYR A 37 4.17 0.09 -4.48
CA TYR A 37 4.20 -1.10 -3.62
C TYR A 37 3.79 -2.39 -4.37
N GLY A 38 4.51 -3.48 -4.08
CA GLY A 38 4.19 -4.81 -4.58
C GLY A 38 5.06 -5.27 -5.76
N SER A 39 5.97 -4.42 -6.26
CA SER A 39 7.00 -4.85 -7.20
C SER A 39 8.24 -3.97 -7.14
N SER A 40 9.41 -4.61 -7.00
CA SER A 40 10.71 -3.93 -7.03
C SER A 40 10.98 -3.14 -8.32
N VAL A 41 10.24 -3.45 -9.39
CA VAL A 41 10.24 -2.70 -10.64
C VAL A 41 9.80 -1.25 -10.40
N MET A 42 8.82 -1.02 -9.52
CA MET A 42 8.16 0.27 -9.30
C MET A 42 8.51 0.93 -7.95
N GLU A 43 8.85 0.14 -6.93
CA GLU A 43 8.95 0.63 -5.54
C GLU A 43 9.94 1.79 -5.35
N ASN A 44 9.46 2.85 -4.69
CA ASN A 44 10.20 4.06 -4.33
C ASN A 44 10.88 4.79 -5.51
N LYS A 45 10.38 4.60 -6.73
CA LYS A 45 10.95 5.23 -7.92
C LYS A 45 10.07 6.38 -8.40
N ALA A 46 10.66 7.58 -8.47
CA ALA A 46 9.93 8.80 -8.86
C ALA A 46 9.30 8.70 -10.26
N GLY A 47 10.04 8.13 -11.23
CA GLY A 47 9.61 7.98 -12.62
C GLY A 47 8.34 7.13 -12.81
N TRP A 48 7.99 6.31 -11.82
CA TRP A 48 6.75 5.52 -11.83
C TRP A 48 5.51 6.34 -11.43
N HIS A 49 5.59 7.67 -11.38
CA HIS A 49 4.41 8.52 -11.18
C HIS A 49 3.41 8.45 -12.35
N HIS A 50 3.94 8.42 -13.58
CA HIS A 50 3.16 8.50 -14.83
C HIS A 50 3.63 7.51 -15.88
N LYS A 51 4.54 6.60 -15.53
CA LYS A 51 5.10 5.62 -16.46
C LYS A 51 4.07 4.52 -16.74
N VAL A 52 3.93 4.18 -18.02
CA VAL A 52 3.23 2.98 -18.47
C VAL A 52 4.27 1.84 -18.58
N PRO A 53 4.03 0.65 -18.00
CA PRO A 53 4.94 -0.49 -18.15
C PRO A 53 5.10 -0.90 -19.62
N ASN A 54 6.30 -1.30 -20.01
CA ASN A 54 6.48 -2.09 -21.24
C ASN A 54 6.08 -3.57 -21.01
N ALA A 55 6.15 -4.40 -22.04
CA ALA A 55 5.72 -5.81 -21.95
C ALA A 55 6.52 -6.63 -20.91
N GLU A 56 7.83 -6.42 -20.81
CA GLU A 56 8.70 -7.14 -19.87
C GLU A 56 8.44 -6.68 -18.43
N GLU A 57 8.35 -5.37 -18.21
CA GLU A 57 8.02 -4.78 -16.92
C GLU A 57 6.64 -5.23 -16.44
N TYR A 58 5.65 -5.24 -17.34
CA TYR A 58 4.30 -5.73 -17.03
C TYR A 58 4.33 -7.18 -16.57
N ALA A 59 5.00 -8.06 -17.32
CA ALA A 59 5.10 -9.47 -16.97
C ALA A 59 5.76 -9.68 -15.59
N GLN A 60 6.82 -8.91 -15.29
CA GLN A 60 7.49 -8.99 -14.00
C GLN A 60 6.62 -8.45 -12.86
N ILE A 61 5.95 -7.30 -13.06
CA ILE A 61 5.04 -6.72 -12.05
C ILE A 61 3.91 -7.71 -11.73
N MET A 62 3.30 -8.34 -12.73
CA MET A 62 2.25 -9.33 -12.52
C MET A 62 2.74 -10.55 -11.74
N LYS A 63 3.97 -11.02 -12.03
CA LYS A 63 4.60 -12.11 -11.29
C LYS A 63 4.84 -11.74 -9.82
N ASP A 64 5.34 -10.54 -9.56
CA ASP A 64 5.58 -10.05 -8.20
C ASP A 64 4.26 -9.94 -7.41
N LEU A 65 3.21 -9.40 -8.04
CA LEU A 65 1.88 -9.26 -7.42
C LEU A 65 1.23 -10.62 -7.12
N GLU A 66 1.36 -11.61 -8.01
CA GLU A 66 0.83 -12.96 -7.73
C GLU A 66 1.58 -13.61 -6.57
N ALA A 67 2.91 -13.47 -6.52
CA ALA A 67 3.69 -13.97 -5.38
C ALA A 67 3.29 -13.29 -4.06
N GLY A 68 3.06 -11.96 -4.08
CA GLY A 68 2.59 -11.22 -2.92
C GLY A 68 1.18 -11.64 -2.46
N LYS A 69 0.28 -11.92 -3.41
CA LYS A 69 -1.06 -12.44 -3.11
C LYS A 69 -0.98 -13.82 -2.45
N GLU A 70 -0.18 -14.74 -2.97
CA GLU A 70 -0.01 -16.06 -2.34
C GLU A 70 0.56 -15.94 -0.92
N ALA A 71 1.55 -15.07 -0.70
CA ALA A 71 2.06 -14.80 0.65
C ALA A 71 0.96 -14.28 1.59
N ALA A 72 0.12 -13.35 1.13
CA ALA A 72 -0.97 -12.80 1.93
C ALA A 72 -2.11 -13.80 2.23
N LEU A 73 -2.30 -14.83 1.40
CA LEU A 73 -3.26 -15.91 1.67
C LEU A 73 -2.77 -16.89 2.75
N HIS A 74 -1.48 -16.86 3.06
CA HIS A 74 -0.83 -17.76 4.01
C HIS A 74 -0.29 -17.05 5.27
N GLU A 75 -0.64 -15.78 5.46
CA GLU A 75 -0.36 -14.94 6.64
C GLU A 75 -1.52 -14.98 7.65
#